data_AF-A0A2S6SCB5-F1
#
_entry.id   AF-A0A2S6SCB5-F1
#
_cell.length_a   1.000
_cell.length_b   1.000
_cell.length_c   1.000
_cell.angle_alpha   90.00
_cell.angle_beta   90.00
_cell.angle_gamma   90.00
#
_symmetry.space_group_name_H-M   'P 1'
#
loop_
_entity.id
_entity.type
_entity.pdbx_description
1 polymer ?
#
loop_
_entity_poly.entity_id
_entity_poly.type
_entity_poly.pdbx_seq_one_letter_code
_entity_poly.pdbx_strand_id
1 'polypeptide(L)'
;MMKNKLLIFFLLVFSYQFTFGNEPFVVLEYRGNFSQNESKKIDKNNKFLRDQNHSVTHKVASGESLSEILDKYYGNTGLNMRVLELSIIEVNKHAFVRNNPHFLFAGKNIKIPSINEIMNLVRQKPGKTSSTSNSRSNHIYFYGN
;
A
#
# COMPACT_ATOMS: atom_id res chain seq x y z
N MET A 1 49.42 -13.78 -46.55
CA MET A 1 48.65 -12.52 -46.56
C MET A 1 47.20 -12.68 -46.05
N MET A 2 46.91 -13.64 -45.14
CA MET A 2 45.54 -13.87 -44.60
C MET A 2 45.44 -13.66 -43.08
N LYS A 3 46.56 -13.71 -42.34
CA LYS A 3 46.59 -13.58 -40.88
C LYS A 3 46.20 -12.16 -40.41
N ASN A 4 46.60 -11.13 -41.16
CA ASN A 4 46.32 -9.74 -40.81
C ASN A 4 44.82 -9.38 -41.00
N LYS A 5 44.12 -10.04 -41.93
CA LYS A 5 42.67 -9.83 -42.12
C LYS A 5 41.85 -10.51 -41.01
N LEU A 6 42.32 -11.64 -40.49
CA LEU A 6 41.69 -12.34 -39.35
C LEU A 6 41.79 -11.51 -38.06
N LEU A 7 42.91 -10.83 -37.85
CA LEU A 7 43.15 -9.99 -36.68
C LEU A 7 42.27 -8.73 -36.68
N ILE A 8 42.03 -8.14 -37.86
CA ILE A 8 41.09 -7.02 -38.04
C ILE A 8 39.65 -7.45 -37.75
N PHE A 9 39.25 -8.66 -38.18
CA PHE A 9 37.92 -9.19 -37.90
C PHE A 9 37.70 -9.41 -36.39
N PHE A 10 38.72 -9.89 -35.68
CA PHE A 10 38.65 -10.09 -34.22
C PHE A 10 38.50 -8.77 -33.44
N LEU A 11 39.15 -7.70 -33.92
CA LEU A 11 39.07 -6.35 -33.34
C LEU A 11 37.67 -5.71 -33.52
N LEU A 12 36.98 -6.00 -34.62
CA LEU A 12 35.61 -5.50 -34.88
C LEU A 12 34.54 -6.19 -34.02
N VAL A 13 34.73 -7.47 -33.67
CA VAL A 13 33.77 -8.21 -32.84
C VAL A 13 33.89 -7.82 -31.35
N PHE A 14 35.08 -7.40 -30.91
CA PHE A 14 35.31 -7.02 -29.51
C PHE A 14 34.78 -5.62 -29.15
N SER A 15 34.41 -4.79 -30.13
CA SER A 15 33.85 -3.44 -29.91
C SER A 15 32.34 -3.40 -29.64
N TYR A 16 31.64 -4.54 -29.59
CA TYR A 16 30.24 -4.58 -29.17
C TYR A 16 30.13 -4.43 -27.66
N GLN A 17 30.06 -3.18 -27.20
CA GLN A 17 29.69 -2.88 -25.82
C GLN A 17 28.21 -3.22 -25.62
N PHE A 18 27.91 -4.22 -24.79
CA PHE A 18 26.56 -4.51 -24.32
C PHE A 18 26.07 -3.34 -23.45
N THR A 19 25.27 -2.45 -24.02
CA THR A 19 24.60 -1.39 -23.26
C THR A 19 23.41 -1.99 -22.55
N PHE A 20 23.55 -2.28 -21.26
CA PHE A 20 22.40 -2.56 -20.39
C PHE A 20 21.72 -1.24 -20.03
N GLY A 21 20.59 -0.96 -20.67
CA GLY A 21 19.76 0.21 -20.35
C GLY A 21 19.11 0.02 -18.97
N ASN A 22 19.46 0.89 -18.01
CA ASN A 22 18.74 1.02 -16.75
C ASN A 22 17.47 1.85 -16.95
N GLU A 23 16.58 1.38 -17.82
CA GLU A 23 15.31 2.06 -18.05
C GLU A 23 14.33 1.70 -16.93
N PRO A 24 13.65 2.70 -16.32
CA PRO A 24 12.61 2.42 -15.34
C PRO A 24 11.47 1.67 -16.03
N PHE A 25 11.20 0.44 -15.60
CA PHE A 25 10.06 -0.31 -16.08
C PHE A 25 8.84 0.03 -15.24
N VAL A 26 7.73 0.35 -15.92
CA VAL A 26 6.44 0.49 -15.26
C VAL A 26 5.87 -0.91 -15.10
N VAL A 27 5.81 -1.40 -13.86
CA VAL A 27 4.97 -2.56 -13.55
C VAL A 27 3.53 -2.08 -13.61
N LEU A 28 2.87 -2.36 -14.72
CA LEU A 28 1.43 -2.30 -14.75
C LEU A 28 0.92 -3.45 -13.89
N GLU A 29 0.40 -3.11 -12.72
CA GLU A 29 -0.42 -4.05 -11.96
C GLU A 29 -1.55 -4.50 -12.89
N TYR A 30 -1.48 -5.74 -13.37
CA TYR A 30 -2.63 -6.34 -14.03
C TYR A 30 -3.71 -6.39 -12.96
N ARG A 31 -4.70 -5.49 -13.05
CA ARG A 31 -5.97 -5.59 -12.34
C ARG A 31 -6.74 -6.79 -12.91
N GLY A 32 -6.12 -7.97 -12.82
CA GLY A 32 -6.67 -9.24 -13.21
C GLY A 32 -7.77 -9.55 -12.24
N ASN A 33 -9.00 -9.38 -12.72
CA ASN A 33 -10.20 -9.85 -12.06
C ASN A 33 -10.39 -9.28 -10.65
N PHE A 34 -10.68 -7.97 -10.58
CA PHE A 34 -11.79 -7.56 -9.71
C PHE A 34 -13.09 -8.07 -10.33
N SER A 35 -13.22 -9.41 -10.45
CA SER A 35 -14.44 -10.06 -10.89
C SER A 35 -15.39 -9.98 -9.71
N GLN A 36 -16.10 -8.86 -9.68
CA GLN A 36 -17.22 -8.59 -8.82
C GLN A 36 -18.48 -9.35 -9.31
N ASN A 37 -18.31 -10.59 -9.80
CA ASN A 37 -19.36 -11.39 -10.42
C ASN A 37 -19.24 -12.90 -10.14
N GLU A 38 -18.57 -13.29 -9.05
CA GLU A 38 -19.00 -14.47 -8.32
C GLU A 38 -19.66 -13.99 -7.04
N SER A 39 -20.86 -14.46 -6.75
CA SER A 39 -21.51 -14.26 -5.47
C SER A 39 -20.75 -15.05 -4.40
N LYS A 40 -19.49 -14.67 -4.11
CA LYS A 40 -18.73 -15.24 -3.01
C LYS A 40 -19.58 -15.01 -1.77
N LYS A 41 -20.06 -16.13 -1.20
CA LYS A 41 -20.90 -16.12 -0.02
C LYS A 41 -20.13 -15.40 1.08
N ILE A 42 -20.83 -14.53 1.82
CA ILE A 42 -20.24 -13.84 2.96
C ILE A 42 -19.71 -14.89 3.94
N ASP A 43 -18.44 -14.77 4.31
CA ASP A 43 -17.82 -15.63 5.31
C ASP A 43 -18.29 -15.23 6.72
N LYS A 44 -19.43 -15.79 7.14
CA LYS A 44 -20.01 -15.58 8.47
C LYS A 44 -19.11 -16.06 9.61
N ASN A 45 -18.10 -16.89 9.33
CA ASN A 45 -17.19 -17.43 10.33
C ASN A 45 -15.96 -16.54 10.54
N ASN A 46 -15.79 -15.48 9.74
CA ASN A 46 -14.71 -14.52 9.89
C ASN A 46 -14.71 -13.93 11.32
N LYS A 47 -13.54 -13.93 11.98
CA LYS A 47 -13.39 -13.49 13.37
C LYS A 47 -13.84 -12.03 13.59
N PHE A 48 -13.62 -11.15 12.62
CA PHE A 48 -14.04 -9.75 12.71
C PHE A 48 -15.55 -9.57 12.66
N LEU A 49 -16.28 -10.48 11.97
CA LEU A 49 -17.75 -10.46 11.98
C LEU A 49 -18.32 -11.04 13.27
N ARG A 50 -17.67 -12.07 13.82
CA ARG A 50 -18.12 -12.76 15.05
C ARG A 50 -17.88 -11.94 16.31
N ASP A 51 -16.77 -11.21 16.36
CA ASP A 51 -16.42 -10.31 17.44
C ASP A 51 -16.02 -8.95 16.87
N GLN A 52 -16.92 -7.98 17.01
CA GLN A 52 -16.75 -6.63 16.48
C GLN A 52 -15.66 -5.82 17.19
N ASN A 53 -15.13 -6.31 18.32
CA ASN A 53 -13.99 -5.75 19.05
C ASN A 53 -12.68 -6.50 18.77
N HIS A 54 -12.71 -7.55 17.94
CA HIS A 54 -11.52 -8.29 17.58
C HIS A 54 -10.55 -7.42 16.77
N SER A 55 -9.31 -7.30 17.25
CA SER A 55 -8.22 -6.65 16.55
C SER A 55 -6.95 -7.51 16.64
N VAL A 56 -6.06 -7.35 15.67
CA VAL A 56 -4.84 -8.19 15.55
C VAL A 56 -3.67 -7.31 15.14
N THR A 57 -2.47 -7.64 15.63
CA THR A 57 -1.22 -7.08 15.07
C THR A 57 -0.68 -8.02 14.00
N HIS A 58 -0.40 -7.48 12.81
CA HIS A 58 0.18 -8.20 11.69
C HIS A 58 1.57 -7.64 11.37
N LYS A 59 2.57 -8.52 11.21
CA LYS A 59 3.90 -8.13 10.77
C LYS A 59 3.97 -8.24 9.25
N VAL A 60 4.22 -7.12 8.58
CA VAL A 60 4.28 -7.03 7.13
C VAL A 60 5.44 -7.86 6.60
N ALA A 61 5.16 -8.80 5.70
CA ALA A 61 6.18 -9.59 5.02
C ALA A 61 6.85 -8.79 3.88
N SER A 62 8.01 -9.26 3.43
CA SER A 62 8.69 -8.63 2.29
C SER A 62 7.86 -8.86 1.02
N GLY A 63 7.52 -7.79 0.30
CA GLY A 63 6.70 -7.83 -0.91
C GLY A 63 5.18 -7.93 -0.67
N GLU A 64 4.72 -8.01 0.58
CA GLU A 64 3.30 -8.10 0.90
C GLU A 64 2.60 -6.75 0.68
N SER A 65 1.46 -6.77 -0.01
CA SER A 65 0.65 -5.59 -0.30
C SER A 65 -0.46 -5.36 0.73
N LEU A 66 -0.93 -4.12 0.85
CA LEU A 66 -2.09 -3.81 1.68
C LEU A 66 -3.34 -4.58 1.22
N SER A 67 -3.52 -4.77 -0.08
CA SER A 67 -4.65 -5.51 -0.65
C SER A 67 -4.66 -6.98 -0.22
N GLU A 68 -3.50 -7.65 -0.20
CA GLU A 68 -3.38 -9.04 0.28
C GLU A 68 -3.70 -9.14 1.78
N ILE A 69 -3.23 -8.17 2.57
CA ILE A 69 -3.53 -8.09 4.00
C ILE A 69 -5.04 -7.90 4.21
N LEU A 70 -5.67 -7.00 3.45
CA LEU A 70 -7.11 -6.76 3.53
C LEU A 70 -7.92 -8.00 3.17
N ASP A 71 -7.55 -8.72 2.10
CA ASP A 71 -8.23 -9.96 1.71
C ASP A 71 -8.02 -11.07 2.76
N LYS A 72 -6.82 -11.17 3.33
CA LYS A 72 -6.51 -12.14 4.39
C LYS A 72 -7.39 -11.96 5.64
N TYR A 73 -7.64 -10.72 6.07
CA TYR A 73 -8.36 -10.45 7.32
C TYR A 73 -9.85 -10.15 7.12
N TYR A 74 -10.22 -9.44 6.06
CA TYR A 74 -11.59 -9.00 5.78
C TYR A 74 -12.17 -9.56 4.48
N GLY A 75 -11.45 -10.45 3.78
CA GLY A 75 -11.94 -11.11 2.59
C GLY A 75 -13.30 -11.75 2.83
N ASN A 76 -14.22 -11.55 1.88
CA ASN A 76 -15.59 -12.08 1.92
C ASN A 76 -16.42 -11.66 3.15
N THR A 77 -16.03 -10.62 3.90
CA THR A 77 -16.85 -10.10 5.01
C THR A 77 -18.06 -9.28 4.53
N GLY A 78 -18.07 -8.85 3.27
CA GLY A 78 -19.06 -7.91 2.72
C GLY A 78 -18.82 -6.45 3.14
N LEU A 79 -17.75 -6.18 3.91
CA LEU A 79 -17.36 -4.82 4.26
C LEU A 79 -16.81 -4.06 3.04
N ASN A 80 -16.98 -2.74 3.04
CA ASN A 80 -16.47 -1.89 1.98
C ASN A 80 -14.93 -1.81 2.06
N MET A 81 -14.25 -2.42 1.09
CA MET A 81 -12.77 -2.49 1.06
C MET A 81 -12.11 -1.13 1.05
N ARG A 82 -12.71 -0.11 0.42
CA ARG A 82 -12.15 1.24 0.39
C ARG A 82 -12.17 1.89 1.77
N VAL A 83 -13.22 1.66 2.55
CA VAL A 83 -13.29 2.13 3.95
C VAL A 83 -12.25 1.43 4.81
N LEU A 84 -12.08 0.12 4.63
CA LEU A 84 -11.08 -0.67 5.35
C LEU A 84 -9.65 -0.21 5.05
N GLU A 85 -9.34 -0.02 3.77
CA GLU A 85 -8.05 0.48 3.31
C GLU A 85 -7.71 1.83 3.95
N LEU A 86 -8.62 2.81 3.86
CA LEU A 86 -8.44 4.12 4.47
C LEU A 86 -8.27 4.04 5.99
N SER A 87 -9.02 3.15 6.65
CA SER A 87 -8.94 2.96 8.10
C SER A 87 -7.61 2.36 8.52
N ILE A 88 -7.08 1.37 7.78
CA ILE A 88 -5.76 0.79 8.07
C ILE A 88 -4.66 1.84 7.90
N ILE A 89 -4.71 2.65 6.83
CA ILE A 89 -3.72 3.72 6.61
C ILE A 89 -3.76 4.73 7.78
N GLU A 90 -4.96 5.16 8.17
CA GLU A 90 -5.13 6.17 9.22
C GLU A 90 -4.62 5.68 10.58
N VAL A 91 -4.88 4.42 10.94
CA VAL A 91 -4.41 3.80 12.19
C VAL A 91 -2.89 3.55 12.16
N ASN A 92 -2.32 3.29 10.98
CA ASN A 92 -0.94 2.82 10.84
C ASN A 92 -0.05 3.74 10.00
N LYS A 93 -0.22 5.08 10.09
CA LYS A 93 0.57 6.06 9.30
C LYS A 93 2.08 5.81 9.30
N HIS A 94 2.62 5.34 10.42
CA HIS A 94 4.04 5.02 10.58
C HIS A 94 4.55 3.84 9.73
N ALA A 95 3.66 3.01 9.21
CA ALA A 95 3.97 1.85 8.37
C ALA A 95 3.89 2.14 6.86
N PHE A 96 3.38 3.31 6.47
CA PHE A 96 3.23 3.70 5.07
C PHE A 96 4.17 4.84 4.69
N VAL A 97 4.80 4.73 3.52
CA VAL A 97 5.60 5.83 2.97
C VAL A 97 4.66 6.96 2.57
N ARG A 98 4.76 8.12 3.25
CA ARG A 98 3.94 9.31 2.97
C ARG A 98 2.43 9.03 2.95
N ASN A 99 1.96 8.08 3.77
CA ASN A 99 0.56 7.63 3.81
C ASN A 99 0.03 7.07 2.48
N ASN A 100 0.90 6.58 1.60
CA ASN A 100 0.49 5.99 0.33
C ASN A 100 0.19 4.48 0.52
N PRO A 101 -1.04 4.01 0.20
CA PRO A 101 -1.43 2.60 0.36
C PRO A 101 -0.57 1.61 -0.42
N HIS A 102 0.03 2.04 -1.54
CA HIS A 102 0.88 1.21 -2.39
C HIS A 102 2.30 1.06 -1.85
N PHE A 103 2.69 1.82 -0.83
CA PHE A 103 4.04 1.80 -0.27
C PHE A 103 4.01 1.47 1.22
N LEU A 104 3.90 0.17 1.52
CA LEU A 104 3.93 -0.39 2.86
C LEU A 104 5.35 -0.87 3.21
N PHE A 105 5.87 -0.49 4.38
CA PHE A 105 7.20 -0.91 4.82
C PHE A 105 7.19 -2.38 5.29
N ALA A 106 8.06 -3.20 4.69
CA ALA A 106 8.30 -4.57 5.15
C ALA A 106 8.84 -4.60 6.59
N GLY A 107 8.44 -5.63 7.35
CA GLY A 107 8.88 -5.88 8.72
C GLY A 107 8.22 -5.00 9.78
N LYS A 108 7.39 -4.02 9.40
CA LYS A 108 6.61 -3.22 10.35
C LYS A 108 5.46 -4.03 10.92
N ASN A 109 5.13 -3.76 12.18
CA ASN A 109 3.92 -4.28 12.81
C ASN A 109 2.79 -3.27 12.59
N ILE A 110 1.74 -3.69 11.89
CA ILE A 110 0.53 -2.91 11.69
C ILE A 110 -0.61 -3.47 12.52
N LYS A 111 -1.49 -2.60 13.00
CA LYS A 111 -2.75 -2.97 13.63
C LYS A 111 -3.82 -3.18 12.57
N ILE A 112 -4.47 -4.33 12.64
CA ILE A 112 -5.68 -4.67 11.91
C ILE A 112 -6.86 -4.30 12.84
N PRO A 113 -7.55 -3.16 12.59
CA PRO A 113 -8.52 -2.61 13.51
C PRO A 113 -9.81 -3.43 13.57
N SER A 114 -10.48 -3.39 14.71
CA SER A 114 -11.80 -3.98 14.87
C SER A 114 -12.88 -3.20 14.11
N ILE A 115 -14.05 -3.81 13.91
CA ILE A 115 -15.19 -3.14 13.23
C ILE A 115 -15.61 -1.91 14.02
N ASN A 116 -15.62 -1.98 15.35
CA ASN A 116 -15.96 -0.85 16.19
C ASN A 116 -14.93 0.29 16.10
N GLU A 117 -13.64 -0.03 16.00
CA GLU A 117 -12.61 0.98 15.78
C GLU A 117 -12.76 1.66 14.42
N ILE A 118 -13.01 0.90 13.35
CA ILE A 118 -13.30 1.44 12.02
C ILE A 118 -14.54 2.34 12.07
N MET A 119 -15.61 1.88 12.71
CA MET A 119 -16.84 2.66 12.87
C MET A 119 -16.58 3.97 13.63
N ASN A 120 -15.77 3.94 14.69
CA ASN A 120 -15.40 5.13 15.43
C ASN A 120 -14.59 6.13 14.57
N LEU A 121 -13.67 5.64 13.73
CA LEU A 121 -12.92 6.48 12.79
C LEU A 121 -13.83 7.14 11.74
N VAL A 122 -14.85 6.44 11.27
CA VAL A 122 -15.82 6.98 10.30
C VAL A 122 -16.75 8.00 10.97
N ARG A 123 -17.17 7.74 12.22
CA ARG A 123 -18.12 8.60 12.95
C ARG A 123 -17.46 9.87 13.50
N GLN A 124 -16.19 9.81 13.90
CA GLN A 124 -15.50 10.92 14.53
C GLN A 124 -14.62 11.64 13.51
N LYS A 125 -14.78 12.97 13.38
CA LYS A 125 -13.81 13.80 12.66
C LYS A 125 -12.45 13.68 13.38
N PRO A 126 -11.35 13.30 12.70
CA PRO A 126 -10.02 13.31 13.31
C PRO A 126 -9.72 14.74 13.79
N GLY A 127 -9.64 14.93 15.10
CA GLY A 127 -9.50 16.24 15.74
C GLY A 127 -10.37 16.49 16.98
N LYS A 128 -11.22 15.54 17.40
CA LYS A 128 -11.91 15.59 18.70
C LYS A 128 -11.27 14.68 19.75
N THR A 129 -9.94 14.62 19.77
CA THR A 129 -9.25 14.38 21.04
C THR A 129 -9.41 15.65 21.86
N SER A 130 -9.82 15.52 23.12
CA SER A 130 -9.84 16.60 24.11
C SER A 130 -8.40 17.05 24.39
N SER A 131 -7.80 17.78 23.46
CA SER A 131 -6.51 18.45 23.63
C SER A 131 -6.75 19.86 24.12
N THR A 132 -6.30 20.14 25.35
CA THR A 132 -6.09 21.46 25.93
C THR A 132 -5.74 22.50 24.88
N SER A 133 -6.56 23.55 24.80
CA SER A 133 -6.39 24.70 23.93
C SER A 133 -5.11 25.45 24.26
N ASN A 134 -4.08 25.33 23.42
CA ASN A 134 -3.07 26.37 23.29
C ASN A 134 -3.29 27.08 21.96
N SER A 135 -4.09 28.15 22.02
CA SER A 135 -4.33 29.06 20.92
C SER A 135 -3.04 29.81 20.59
N ARG A 136 -2.40 29.45 19.48
CA ARG A 136 -1.51 30.36 18.74
C ARG A 136 -2.07 30.47 17.33
N SER A 137 -2.78 31.57 17.08
CA SER A 137 -3.38 31.91 15.80
C SER A 137 -2.27 32.10 14.76
N ASN A 138 -2.14 31.14 13.84
CA ASN A 138 -1.35 31.35 12.63
C ASN A 138 -2.24 32.04 11.61
N HIS A 139 -2.12 33.36 11.51
CA HIS A 139 -2.77 34.14 10.46
C HIS A 139 -2.06 33.89 9.13
N ILE A 140 -2.83 33.66 8.07
CA ILE A 140 -2.35 33.59 6.68
C ILE A 140 -2.47 35.00 6.10
N TYR A 141 -1.35 35.59 5.66
CA TYR A 141 -1.34 36.87 4.95
C TYR A 141 -1.38 36.63 3.45
N PHE A 142 -2.30 37.30 2.75
CA PHE A 142 -2.29 37.43 1.30
C PHE A 142 -1.86 38.85 0.94
N TYR A 143 -0.77 38.98 0.19
CA TYR A 143 -0.42 40.23 -0.47
C TYR A 143 -0.90 40.10 -1.92
N GLY A 144 -1.87 40.93 -2.30
CA GLY A 144 -2.30 41.08 -3.69
C GLY A 144 -1.38 42.05 -4.43
N ASN A 145 -1.14 41.76 -5.72
CA ASN A 145 -0.47 42.66 -6.66
C ASN A 145 -1.47 43.66 -7.25
#